data_AF-A0A9D9KBX2-F1
#
_entry.id   AF-A0A9D9KBX2-F1
#
_cell.length_a   1.000
_cell.length_b   1.000
_cell.length_c   1.000
_cell.angle_alpha   90.00
_cell.angle_beta   90.00
_cell.angle_gamma   90.00
#
_symmetry.space_group_name_H-M   'P 1'
#
loop_
_entity.id
_entity.type
_entity.pdbx_description
1 polymer ?
#
loop_
_entity_poly.entity_id
_entity_poly.type
_entity_poly.pdbx_seq_one_letter_code
_entity_poly.pdbx_strand_id
1 'polypeptide(L)'
;ELRCNLIAYDTKTLVGANGRSPRRQRFQNFINSAYHPNSNRPIALLSYDIPKRPELDIYQVEFPDGEVLKFRYRVVQLNRLNWRDFLRQPNPIAAALMSKMQIAQIDRLKVKAECLRLLVTLRLDPAKTALISGFVDAYLRLNAVEESRFEAELEQFDLLE
;
A
#
# COMPACT_ATOMS: atom_id res chain seq x y z
N GLU A 1 0.99 -10.54 -26.34
CA GLU A 1 0.19 -9.55 -25.58
C GLU A 1 0.98 -9.06 -24.37
N LEU A 2 1.51 -7.83 -24.42
CA LEU A 2 2.25 -7.23 -23.31
C LEU A 2 1.27 -6.81 -22.21
N ARG A 3 0.96 -7.74 -21.29
CA ARG A 3 0.19 -7.44 -20.08
C ARG A 3 1.04 -6.54 -19.18
N CYS A 4 0.61 -5.29 -19.01
CA CYS A 4 1.32 -4.29 -18.24
C CYS A 4 1.50 -4.75 -16.79
N ASN A 5 2.75 -5.08 -16.44
CA ASN A 5 3.16 -5.53 -15.13
C ASN A 5 3.18 -4.34 -14.16
N LEU A 6 2.28 -4.33 -13.19
CA LEU A 6 2.51 -3.58 -11.96
C LEU A 6 3.76 -4.15 -11.30
N ILE A 7 4.77 -3.31 -11.08
CA ILE A 7 5.99 -3.72 -10.40
C ILE A 7 5.90 -3.24 -8.96
N ALA A 8 5.43 -4.11 -8.06
CA ALA A 8 5.33 -3.78 -6.65
C ALA A 8 6.64 -4.11 -5.91
N TYR A 9 7.20 -3.11 -5.23
CA TYR A 9 8.46 -3.25 -4.50
C TYR A 9 8.25 -2.93 -3.02
N ASP A 10 8.40 -3.96 -2.18
CA ASP A 10 8.29 -3.85 -0.72
C ASP A 10 9.66 -3.75 -0.03
N THR A 11 10.76 -4.12 -0.70
CA THR A 11 12.12 -4.03 -0.14
C THR A 11 13.10 -3.49 -1.16
N LYS A 12 14.04 -2.65 -0.70
CA LYS A 12 15.07 -2.00 -1.52
C LYS A 12 16.17 -2.94 -2.04
N THR A 13 16.04 -4.25 -1.87
CA THR A 13 17.02 -5.24 -2.34
C THR A 13 16.89 -5.45 -3.85
N LEU A 14 17.29 -4.43 -4.61
CA LEU A 14 17.90 -4.65 -5.91
C LEU A 14 19.33 -5.10 -5.62
N VAL A 15 19.50 -6.42 -5.47
CA VAL A 15 20.72 -7.24 -5.58
C VAL A 15 20.48 -8.49 -4.72
N GLY A 16 20.31 -9.63 -5.38
CA GLY A 16 20.51 -10.97 -4.80
C GLY A 16 19.73 -11.32 -3.54
N ALA A 17 18.49 -11.80 -3.68
CA ALA A 17 17.93 -12.75 -2.71
C ALA A 17 16.84 -13.58 -3.40
N ASN A 18 17.15 -14.84 -3.68
CA ASN A 18 16.25 -15.87 -4.23
C ASN A 18 15.12 -16.29 -3.26
N GLY A 19 14.62 -15.37 -2.42
CA GLY A 19 13.50 -15.61 -1.52
C GLY A 19 12.53 -14.45 -1.60
N ARG A 20 11.33 -14.68 -2.16
CA ARG A 20 10.23 -13.72 -2.01
C ARG A 20 9.86 -13.72 -0.53
N SER A 21 10.06 -12.60 0.17
CA SER A 21 9.58 -12.48 1.55
C SER A 21 8.05 -12.69 1.57
N PRO A 22 7.49 -13.37 2.58
CA PRO A 22 6.04 -13.58 2.67
C PRO A 22 5.22 -12.27 2.62
N ARG A 23 5.78 -11.17 3.14
CA ARG A 23 5.17 -9.83 3.04
C ARG A 23 5.10 -9.33 1.60
N ARG A 24 6.19 -9.41 0.83
CA ARG A 24 6.22 -9.02 -0.58
C ARG A 24 5.21 -9.78 -1.42
N GLN A 25 5.07 -11.09 -1.19
CA GLN A 25 4.07 -11.90 -1.90
C GLN A 25 2.64 -11.50 -1.52
N ARG A 26 2.37 -11.23 -0.24
CA ARG A 26 1.05 -10.72 0.21
C ARG A 26 0.73 -9.36 -0.39
N PHE A 27 1.71 -8.44 -0.46
CA PHE A 27 1.54 -7.14 -1.11
C PHE A 27 1.18 -7.31 -2.59
N GLN A 28 1.98 -8.08 -3.33
CA GLN A 28 1.75 -8.29 -4.76
C GLN A 28 0.40 -8.95 -5.02
N ASN A 29 0.02 -9.95 -4.23
CA ASN A 29 -1.28 -10.62 -4.35
C ASN A 29 -2.43 -9.64 -4.08
N PHE A 30 -2.30 -8.81 -3.04
CA PHE A 30 -3.29 -7.78 -2.74
C PHE A 30 -3.46 -6.82 -3.91
N ILE A 31 -2.37 -6.24 -4.44
CA ILE A 31 -2.52 -5.27 -5.52
C ILE A 31 -3.04 -5.94 -6.80
N ASN A 32 -2.61 -7.16 -7.14
CA ASN A 32 -3.14 -7.87 -8.31
C ASN A 32 -4.65 -8.16 -8.19
N SER A 33 -5.12 -8.43 -6.97
CA SER A 33 -6.54 -8.71 -6.69
C SER A 33 -7.38 -7.44 -6.56
N ALA A 34 -6.79 -6.36 -6.05
CA ALA A 34 -7.49 -5.13 -5.72
C ALA A 34 -7.45 -4.12 -6.87
N TYR A 35 -6.36 -4.10 -7.63
CA TYR A 35 -6.09 -3.11 -8.67
C TYR A 35 -6.02 -3.77 -10.04
N HIS A 36 -6.98 -3.42 -10.90
CA HIS A 36 -6.93 -3.73 -12.32
C HIS A 36 -6.50 -2.47 -13.07
N PRO A 37 -5.29 -2.42 -13.65
CA PRO A 37 -4.82 -1.23 -14.35
C PRO A 37 -5.62 -1.02 -15.64
N ASN A 38 -6.25 0.15 -15.77
CA ASN A 38 -6.76 0.69 -17.04
C ASN A 38 -5.70 1.55 -17.78
N SER A 39 -4.46 1.56 -17.29
CA SER A 39 -3.38 2.42 -17.79
C SER A 39 -2.36 1.62 -18.59
N ASN A 40 -2.06 2.08 -19.80
CA ASN A 40 -1.01 1.53 -20.67
C ASN A 40 0.41 1.82 -20.17
N ARG A 41 0.56 2.60 -19.08
CA ARG A 41 1.85 2.88 -18.45
C ARG A 41 2.04 2.06 -17.18
N PRO A 42 3.14 1.29 -17.07
CA PRO A 42 3.46 0.54 -15.87
C PRO A 42 3.66 1.45 -14.66
N ILE A 43 3.25 0.96 -13.50
CA ILE A 43 3.29 1.67 -12.23
C ILE A 43 4.20 0.89 -11.28
N ALA A 44 5.17 1.58 -10.68
CA ALA A 44 5.94 1.11 -9.55
C ALA A 44 5.30 1.61 -8.25
N LEU A 45 4.74 0.69 -7.47
CA LEU A 45 4.17 0.99 -6.16
C LEU A 45 5.17 0.60 -5.07
N LEU A 46 5.62 1.58 -4.29
CA LEU A 46 6.70 1.44 -3.32
C LEU A 46 6.14 1.54 -1.89
N SER A 47 6.28 0.47 -1.11
CA SER A 47 5.74 0.34 0.26
C SER A 47 6.80 0.31 1.37
N TYR A 48 8.08 0.51 1.06
CA TYR A 48 9.13 0.54 2.07
C TYR A 48 9.00 1.77 3.00
N ASP A 49 9.43 1.64 4.26
CA ASP A 49 9.33 2.75 5.24
C ASP A 49 10.41 3.82 5.02
N ILE A 50 11.62 3.40 4.65
CA ILE A 50 12.80 4.24 4.46
C ILE A 50 13.53 3.75 3.20
N PRO A 51 14.14 4.65 2.40
CA PRO A 51 14.25 6.10 2.59
C PRO A 51 13.05 6.88 2.06
N LYS A 52 12.91 8.15 2.48
CA LYS A 52 11.86 9.06 1.98
C LYS A 52 12.29 9.88 0.76
N ARG A 53 13.51 9.70 0.25
CA ARG A 53 13.96 10.37 -0.98
C ARG A 53 13.07 9.96 -2.16
N PRO A 54 12.83 10.84 -3.16
CA PRO A 54 12.09 10.46 -4.35
C PRO A 54 12.80 9.29 -5.05
N GLU A 55 12.06 8.30 -5.51
CA GLU A 55 12.57 7.29 -6.43
C GLU A 55 12.48 7.77 -7.87
N LEU A 56 13.42 7.32 -8.69
CA LEU A 56 13.46 7.63 -10.12
C LEU A 56 12.29 6.95 -10.84
N ASP A 57 11.81 7.58 -11.89
CA ASP A 57 10.72 7.10 -12.76
C ASP A 57 11.26 6.46 -14.06
N ILE A 58 12.57 6.17 -14.09
CA ILE A 58 13.28 5.61 -15.23
C ILE A 58 14.13 4.43 -14.76
N TYR A 59 14.12 3.36 -15.55
CA TYR A 59 15.07 2.25 -15.47
C TYR A 59 15.88 2.24 -16.77
N GLN A 60 17.21 2.26 -16.65
CA GLN A 60 18.11 2.33 -17.79
C GLN A 60 19.22 1.28 -17.66
N VAL A 61 19.49 0.56 -18.75
CA VAL A 61 20.63 -0.36 -18.86
C VAL A 61 21.52 0.15 -19.98
N GLU A 62 22.71 0.61 -19.62
CA GLU A 62 23.74 1.11 -20.54
C GLU A 62 24.84 0.06 -20.70
N PHE A 63 25.24 -0.21 -21.95
CA PHE A 63 26.44 -0.97 -22.28
C PHE A 63 27.42 -0.06 -23.02
N PRO A 64 28.73 -0.39 -23.05
CA PRO A 64 29.74 0.44 -23.70
C PRO A 64 29.48 0.71 -25.20
N ASP A 65 28.73 -0.16 -25.85
CA ASP A 65 28.32 -0.16 -27.25
C ASP A 65 26.96 0.52 -27.51
N GLY A 66 26.27 1.01 -26.48
CA GLY A 66 25.04 1.80 -26.60
C GLY A 66 24.00 1.54 -25.50
N GLU A 67 22.94 2.38 -25.48
CA GLU A 67 21.79 2.21 -24.57
C GLU A 67 20.90 1.06 -25.07
N VAL A 68 20.80 -0.03 -24.31
CA VAL A 68 20.04 -1.24 -24.73
C VAL A 68 18.58 -1.18 -24.26
N LEU A 69 18.32 -0.55 -23.12
CA LEU A 69 16.96 -0.46 -22.59
C LEU A 69 16.77 0.82 -21.77
N LYS A 70 15.86 1.68 -22.23
CA LYS A 70 15.28 2.78 -21.46
C LYS A 70 13.80 2.52 -21.24
N PHE A 71 13.37 2.52 -19.99
CA PHE A 71 11.97 2.29 -19.66
C PHE A 71 11.49 3.29 -18.62
N ARG A 72 10.41 4.03 -18.95
CA ARG A 72 9.75 4.97 -18.06
C ARG A 72 8.52 4.35 -17.43
N TYR A 73 8.30 4.61 -16.14
CA TYR A 73 7.16 4.11 -15.39
C TYR A 73 6.68 5.17 -14.41
N ARG A 74 5.43 5.05 -13.95
CA ARG A 74 4.90 5.95 -12.92
C ARG A 74 5.32 5.44 -11.54
N VAL A 75 5.92 6.29 -10.72
CA VAL A 75 6.21 5.96 -9.32
C VAL A 75 5.07 6.41 -8.41
N VAL A 76 4.58 5.50 -7.57
CA VAL A 76 3.72 5.81 -6.42
C VAL A 76 4.46 5.37 -5.17
N GLN A 77 4.99 6.34 -4.42
CA GLN A 77 5.81 6.08 -3.24
C GLN A 77 5.01 6.36 -1.96
N LEU A 78 4.53 5.32 -1.31
CA LEU A 78 3.55 5.42 -0.22
C LEU A 78 4.11 6.20 0.98
N ASN A 79 5.34 5.94 1.39
CA ASN A 79 5.97 6.59 2.55
C ASN A 79 6.20 8.12 2.43
N ARG A 80 5.85 8.70 1.28
CA ARG A 80 5.85 10.15 1.00
C ARG A 80 4.44 10.75 0.83
N LEU A 81 3.41 9.91 0.76
CA LEU A 81 2.02 10.36 0.65
C LEU A 81 1.46 10.61 2.05
N ASN A 82 0.67 11.68 2.20
CA ASN A 82 -0.07 11.96 3.42
C ASN A 82 -1.40 11.21 3.39
N TRP A 83 -1.62 10.32 4.36
CA TRP A 83 -2.86 9.53 4.45
C TRP A 83 -4.12 10.40 4.60
N ARG A 84 -4.00 11.59 5.19
CA ARG A 84 -5.13 12.51 5.40
C ARG A 84 -5.77 12.96 4.08
N ASP A 85 -5.00 13.00 2.99
CA ASP A 85 -5.47 13.39 1.66
C ASP A 85 -6.42 12.34 1.05
N PHE A 86 -6.47 11.13 1.63
CA PHE A 86 -7.24 9.99 1.13
C PHE A 86 -8.50 9.70 1.95
N LEU A 87 -8.73 10.40 3.07
CA LEU A 87 -9.87 10.18 3.96
C LEU A 87 -11.25 10.43 3.35
N ARG A 88 -11.30 11.27 2.31
CA ARG A 88 -12.54 11.62 1.60
C ARG A 88 -12.68 10.91 0.25
N GLN A 89 -11.72 10.05 -0.10
CA GLN A 89 -11.75 9.35 -1.37
C GLN A 89 -12.53 8.05 -1.20
N PRO A 90 -13.64 7.83 -1.94
CA PRO A 90 -14.39 6.58 -1.88
C PRO A 90 -13.65 5.49 -2.68
N ASN A 91 -12.43 5.15 -2.27
CA ASN A 91 -11.59 4.17 -2.93
C ASN A 91 -11.08 3.12 -1.91
N PRO A 92 -11.54 1.87 -2.02
CA PRO A 92 -11.22 0.83 -1.04
C PRO A 92 -9.73 0.43 -1.08
N ILE A 93 -9.09 0.56 -2.23
CA ILE A 93 -7.65 0.32 -2.40
C ILE A 93 -6.87 1.44 -1.71
N ALA A 94 -7.30 2.69 -1.87
CA ALA A 94 -6.67 3.83 -1.20
C ALA A 94 -6.76 3.67 0.32
N ALA A 95 -7.91 3.24 0.85
CA ALA A 95 -8.08 2.93 2.27
C ALA A 95 -7.06 1.88 2.74
N ALA A 96 -6.84 0.81 1.98
CA ALA A 96 -5.80 -0.17 2.31
C ALA A 96 -4.39 0.43 2.33
N LEU A 97 -4.05 1.20 1.30
CA LEU A 97 -2.70 1.74 1.09
C LEU A 97 -2.33 2.82 2.12
N MET A 98 -3.30 3.48 2.75
CA MET A 98 -3.06 4.41 3.86
C MET A 98 -2.24 3.77 4.98
N SER A 99 -2.37 2.46 5.21
CA SER A 99 -1.59 1.69 6.21
C SER A 99 -0.06 1.75 6.02
N LYS A 100 0.41 2.10 4.82
CA LYS A 100 1.83 2.23 4.47
C LYS A 100 2.23 3.63 3.99
N MET A 101 1.36 4.60 4.18
CA MET A 101 1.65 6.00 3.91
C MET A 101 2.48 6.65 5.02
N GLN A 102 2.71 7.96 4.96
CA GLN A 102 3.38 8.69 6.02
C GLN A 102 2.49 8.83 7.26
N ILE A 103 2.67 7.91 8.22
CA ILE A 103 1.91 7.90 9.48
C ILE A 103 2.83 8.33 10.63
N ALA A 104 2.41 9.33 11.42
CA ALA A 104 3.08 9.66 12.68
C ALA A 104 2.73 8.61 13.74
N GLN A 105 3.62 8.33 14.70
CA GLN A 105 3.38 7.28 15.70
C GLN A 105 2.06 7.50 16.47
N ILE A 106 1.75 8.75 16.81
CA ILE A 106 0.51 9.14 17.49
C ILE A 106 -0.75 8.95 16.64
N ASP A 107 -0.61 8.98 15.31
CA ASP A 107 -1.73 8.87 14.37
C ASP A 107 -2.09 7.41 14.05
N ARG A 108 -1.29 6.42 14.45
CA ARG A 108 -1.44 5.02 14.00
C ARG A 108 -2.82 4.43 14.28
N LEU A 109 -3.36 4.64 15.48
CA LEU A 109 -4.70 4.17 15.85
C LEU A 109 -5.75 4.82 14.95
N LYS A 110 -5.67 6.15 14.81
CA LYS A 110 -6.57 6.93 13.98
C LYS A 110 -6.54 6.48 12.51
N VAL A 111 -5.36 6.24 11.95
CA VAL A 111 -5.26 5.73 10.57
C VAL A 111 -5.94 4.37 10.44
N LYS A 112 -5.72 3.46 11.40
CA LYS A 112 -6.37 2.14 11.37
C LYS A 112 -7.90 2.26 11.43
N ALA A 113 -8.42 3.07 12.34
CA ALA A 113 -9.86 3.32 12.48
C ALA A 113 -10.46 3.90 11.19
N GLU A 114 -9.82 4.92 10.61
CA GLU A 114 -10.28 5.54 9.37
C GLU A 114 -10.24 4.59 8.17
N CYS A 115 -9.21 3.73 8.07
CA CYS A 115 -9.16 2.68 7.05
C CYS A 115 -10.39 1.77 7.15
N LEU A 116 -10.71 1.26 8.35
CA LEU A 116 -11.85 0.37 8.54
C LEU A 116 -13.18 1.08 8.32
N ARG A 117 -13.33 2.31 8.84
CA ARG A 117 -14.52 3.14 8.63
C ARG A 117 -14.81 3.35 7.14
N LEU A 118 -13.78 3.58 6.33
CA LEU A 118 -13.94 3.69 4.86
C LEU A 118 -14.41 2.38 4.23
N LEU A 119 -13.93 1.23 4.69
CA LEU A 119 -14.39 -0.07 4.16
C LEU A 119 -15.88 -0.31 4.46
N VAL A 120 -16.32 0.02 5.67
CA VAL A 120 -17.74 -0.06 6.06
C VAL A 120 -18.59 0.90 5.21
N THR A 121 -18.12 2.14 5.05
CA THR A 121 -18.82 3.17 4.26
C THR A 121 -19.00 2.76 2.79
N LEU A 122 -18.00 2.07 2.22
CA LEU A 122 -18.00 1.67 0.81
C LEU A 122 -18.88 0.46 0.49
N ARG A 123 -19.46 -0.21 1.50
CA ARG A 123 -20.38 -1.36 1.35
C ARG A 123 -19.87 -2.40 0.34
N LEU A 124 -18.61 -2.78 0.47
CA LEU A 124 -17.98 -3.80 -0.39
C LEU A 124 -18.54 -5.19 -0.08
N ASP A 125 -18.35 -6.13 -1.01
CA ASP A 125 -18.62 -7.53 -0.73
C ASP A 125 -17.74 -8.06 0.44
N PRO A 126 -18.23 -9.02 1.23
CA PRO A 126 -17.52 -9.50 2.42
C PRO A 126 -16.10 -10.02 2.12
N ALA A 127 -15.87 -10.61 0.95
CA ALA A 127 -14.57 -11.15 0.57
C ALA A 127 -13.55 -10.03 0.33
N LYS A 128 -13.93 -8.94 -0.35
CA LYS A 128 -13.09 -7.76 -0.53
C LYS A 128 -12.84 -7.04 0.78
N THR A 129 -13.86 -6.89 1.62
CA THR A 129 -13.69 -6.27 2.95
C THR A 129 -12.67 -7.05 3.78
N ALA A 130 -12.79 -8.39 3.85
CA ALA A 130 -11.85 -9.25 4.57
C ALA A 130 -10.43 -9.21 3.98
N LEU A 131 -10.30 -9.17 2.65
CA LEU A 131 -9.00 -9.03 1.98
C LEU A 131 -8.32 -7.71 2.34
N ILE A 132 -9.07 -6.61 2.33
CA ILE A 132 -8.52 -5.28 2.59
C ILE A 132 -8.24 -5.07 4.09
N SER A 133 -9.14 -5.49 4.98
CA SER A 133 -8.89 -5.41 6.43
C SER A 133 -7.65 -6.22 6.82
N GLY A 134 -7.55 -7.46 6.32
CA GLY A 134 -6.37 -8.31 6.56
C GLY A 134 -5.07 -7.72 6.00
N PHE A 135 -5.15 -6.95 4.91
CA PHE A 135 -4.01 -6.18 4.41
C PHE A 135 -3.62 -5.07 5.41
N VAL A 136 -4.58 -4.26 5.86
CA VAL A 136 -4.34 -3.19 6.84
C VAL A 136 -3.69 -3.74 8.11
N ASP A 137 -4.21 -4.85 8.66
CA ASP A 137 -3.65 -5.50 9.86
C ASP A 137 -2.23 -6.03 9.65
N ALA A 138 -1.93 -6.55 8.46
CA ALA A 138 -0.60 -7.08 8.18
C ALA A 138 0.49 -5.99 8.18
N TYR A 139 0.13 -4.78 7.76
CA TYR A 139 1.05 -3.66 7.53
C TYR A 139 1.03 -2.58 8.63
N LEU A 140 -0.12 -2.33 9.25
CA LEU A 140 -0.30 -1.41 10.38
C LEU A 140 -0.56 -2.20 11.67
N ARG A 141 0.47 -2.90 12.13
CA ARG A 141 0.42 -3.66 13.39
C ARG A 141 0.45 -2.71 14.58
N LEU A 142 -0.63 -2.71 15.36
CA LEU A 142 -0.68 -2.03 16.64
C LEU A 142 0.06 -2.87 17.69
N ASN A 143 0.69 -2.23 18.67
CA ASN A 143 1.17 -2.92 19.86
C ASN A 143 0.02 -3.15 20.86
N ALA A 144 0.24 -3.94 21.91
CA ALA A 144 -0.81 -4.29 22.87
C ALA A 144 -1.50 -3.05 23.49
N VAL A 145 -0.76 -1.98 23.79
CA VAL A 145 -1.33 -0.74 24.35
C VAL A 145 -2.17 0.00 23.30
N GLU A 146 -1.68 0.06 22.06
CA GLU A 146 -2.40 0.65 20.94
C GLU A 146 -3.67 -0.16 20.60
N GLU A 147 -3.62 -1.48 20.72
CA GLU A 147 -4.74 -2.39 20.45
C GLU A 147 -5.86 -2.26 21.48
N SER A 148 -5.55 -2.26 22.79
CA SER A 148 -6.58 -2.03 23.82
C SER A 148 -7.24 -0.65 23.70
N ARG A 149 -6.48 0.38 23.30
CA ARG A 149 -7.05 1.71 23.03
C ARG A 149 -7.93 1.70 21.78
N PHE A 150 -7.52 0.98 20.75
CA PHE A 150 -8.27 0.84 19.52
C PHE A 150 -9.60 0.10 19.75
N GLU A 151 -9.61 -0.97 20.55
CA GLU A 151 -10.84 -1.67 20.95
C GLU A 151 -11.79 -0.73 21.71
N ALA A 152 -11.28 0.03 22.69
CA ALA A 152 -12.08 1.00 23.42
C ALA A 152 -12.64 2.13 22.53
N GLU A 153 -11.89 2.57 21.51
CA GLU A 153 -12.39 3.53 20.51
C GLU A 153 -13.47 2.91 19.63
N LEU A 154 -13.30 1.67 19.18
CA LEU A 154 -14.29 0.97 18.36
C LEU A 154 -15.61 0.72 19.10
N GLU A 155 -15.56 0.34 20.38
CA GLU A 155 -16.77 0.18 21.20
C GLU A 155 -17.57 1.49 21.31
N GLN A 156 -16.88 2.64 21.37
CA GLN A 156 -17.56 3.94 21.34
C GLN A 156 -18.20 4.25 19.99
N PHE A 157 -17.68 3.71 18.88
CA PHE A 157 -18.27 3.85 17.55
C PHE A 157 -19.45 2.88 17.32
N ASP A 158 -19.37 1.64 17.80
CA ASP A 158 -20.48 0.65 17.73
C ASP A 158 -21.66 1.03 18.64
N LEU A 159 -21.44 1.83 19.70
CA LEU A 159 -22.49 2.35 20.57
C LEU A 159 -23.26 3.56 19.99
N LEU A 160 -22.93 4.02 18.78
CA LEU A 160 -23.58 5.15 18.10
C LEU A 160 -24.48 4.74 16.91
N GLU A 161 -24.82 3.46 16.75
CA GLU A 161 -25.90 3.00 15.85
C GLU A 161 -27.23 2.76 16.57
#